data_AF-A0A847F8I1-F1
#
_entry.id   AF-A0A847F8I1-F1
#
_cell.length_a   1.000
_cell.length_b   1.000
_cell.length_c   1.000
_cell.angle_alpha   90.00
_cell.angle_beta   90.00
_cell.angle_gamma   90.00
#
_symmetry.space_group_name_H-M   'P 1'
#
loop_
_entity.id
_entity.type
_entity.pdbx_description
1 polymer ?
#
loop_
_entity_poly.entity_id
_entity_poly.type
_entity_poly.pdbx_seq_one_letter_code
_entity_poly.pdbx_strand_id
1 'polypeptide(L)'
;MRSVLNAGSSFFALFFFVACSGTTPAKPFSPDCARREAGTHCIGERFVECGEDGSLIRRDNCGAEGLVCDEEVGCQRCHPGAYHCEGNSLYRCDAQGNALEHLVDCEEGLQCSALGCRDLCADARDRRSYVGCEYHALVTMNSSLYEGFSFALAIGNDELIPAEIRIYRGETMVERAEIAPQSMDVIRLPWVEGLRAPEEGGSAWVPKGAYRIE
;
A
#
# COMPACT_ATOMS: atom_id res chain seq x y z
N MET A 1 -69.54 -37.91 63.30
CA MET A 1 -68.42 -36.95 63.34
C MET A 1 -68.57 -36.03 62.14
N ARG A 2 -68.97 -34.77 62.37
CA ARG A 2 -68.99 -33.70 61.36
C ARG A 2 -67.63 -33.00 61.43
N SER A 3 -66.99 -32.75 60.28
CA SER A 3 -66.05 -31.66 60.17
C SER A 3 -66.14 -31.05 58.77
N VAL A 4 -66.33 -29.74 58.77
CA VAL A 4 -66.56 -28.86 57.63
C VAL A 4 -65.19 -28.31 57.21
N LEU A 5 -64.80 -28.45 55.95
CA LEU A 5 -63.59 -27.82 55.40
C LEU A 5 -63.98 -26.60 54.57
N ASN A 6 -63.35 -25.48 54.96
CA ASN A 6 -63.64 -24.12 54.57
C ASN A 6 -62.77 -23.71 53.35
N ALA A 7 -63.32 -22.81 52.53
CA ALA A 7 -62.77 -22.32 51.27
C ALA A 7 -61.66 -21.28 51.45
N GLY A 8 -60.81 -21.09 50.42
CA GLY A 8 -59.80 -20.03 50.39
C GLY A 8 -59.08 -19.83 49.05
N SER A 9 -59.74 -19.09 48.16
CA SER A 9 -59.28 -18.25 47.02
C SER A 9 -57.94 -18.51 46.29
N SER A 10 -58.04 -18.88 45.01
CA SER A 10 -57.01 -18.75 43.98
C SER A 10 -56.97 -17.33 43.40
N PHE A 11 -55.82 -16.65 43.48
CA PHE A 11 -55.48 -15.49 42.65
C PHE A 11 -54.53 -15.97 41.55
N PHE A 12 -55.03 -16.12 40.32
CA PHE A 12 -54.22 -16.47 39.15
C PHE A 12 -53.74 -15.15 38.50
N ALA A 13 -52.47 -14.80 38.71
CA ALA A 13 -51.83 -13.68 38.03
C ALA A 13 -51.56 -14.06 36.57
N LEU A 14 -52.23 -13.38 35.64
CA LEU A 14 -52.01 -13.54 34.20
C LEU A 14 -50.69 -12.85 33.83
N PHE A 15 -49.59 -13.62 33.78
CA PHE A 15 -48.33 -13.16 33.20
C PHE A 15 -48.46 -13.17 31.67
N PHE A 16 -48.63 -11.99 31.08
CA PHE A 16 -48.42 -11.80 29.63
C PHE A 16 -46.92 -11.94 29.34
N PHE A 17 -46.51 -13.13 28.90
CA PHE A 17 -45.22 -13.30 28.22
C PHE A 17 -45.32 -12.65 26.85
N VAL A 18 -44.74 -11.45 26.71
CA VAL A 18 -44.44 -10.88 25.40
C VAL A 18 -43.28 -11.69 24.81
N ALA A 19 -43.60 -12.65 23.96
CA ALA A 19 -42.61 -13.35 23.15
C ALA A 19 -42.14 -12.41 22.04
N CYS A 20 -40.87 -11.98 22.08
CA CYS A 20 -40.20 -11.40 20.91
C CYS A 20 -39.99 -12.50 19.87
N SER A 21 -41.00 -12.76 19.03
CA SER A 21 -40.88 -13.60 17.84
C SER A 21 -40.18 -12.84 16.71
N GLY A 22 -38.91 -12.47 16.92
CA GLY A 22 -38.03 -11.99 15.85
C GLY A 22 -37.27 -13.18 15.26
N THR A 23 -37.84 -13.87 14.27
CA THR A 23 -37.20 -15.00 13.58
C THR A 23 -36.28 -14.57 12.44
N THR A 24 -35.86 -13.31 12.37
CA THR A 24 -34.89 -12.88 11.37
C THR A 24 -33.51 -13.44 11.76
N PRO A 25 -32.94 -14.39 10.98
CA PRO A 25 -31.60 -14.86 11.27
C PRO A 25 -30.64 -13.68 11.26
N ALA A 26 -29.80 -13.56 12.29
CA ALA A 26 -28.73 -12.58 12.32
C ALA A 26 -27.90 -12.76 11.05
N LYS A 27 -27.86 -11.72 10.21
CA LYS A 27 -27.10 -11.74 8.96
C LYS A 27 -25.63 -11.94 9.31
N PRO A 28 -24.88 -12.80 8.58
CA PRO A 28 -23.49 -13.06 8.90
C PRO A 28 -22.70 -11.76 8.89
N PHE A 29 -21.99 -11.51 9.98
CA PHE A 29 -21.09 -10.37 10.12
C PHE A 29 -20.02 -10.44 9.03
N SER A 30 -19.91 -9.37 8.23
CA SER A 30 -18.86 -9.23 7.22
C SER A 30 -17.82 -8.20 7.68
N PRO A 31 -16.57 -8.59 8.00
CA PRO A 31 -15.55 -7.63 8.39
C PRO A 31 -15.23 -6.61 7.27
N ASP A 32 -15.49 -6.98 6.01
CA ASP A 32 -15.33 -6.10 4.85
C ASP A 32 -16.35 -4.95 4.84
N CYS A 33 -17.59 -5.23 5.27
CA CYS A 33 -18.71 -4.28 5.16
C CYS A 33 -19.13 -3.66 6.50
N ALA A 34 -18.68 -4.21 7.64
CA ALA A 34 -19.13 -3.81 8.97
C ALA A 34 -18.86 -2.33 9.34
N ARG A 35 -17.97 -1.65 8.63
CA ARG A 35 -17.61 -0.24 8.86
C ARG A 35 -17.56 0.57 7.56
N ARG A 36 -18.22 0.11 6.50
CA ARG A 36 -18.28 0.81 5.20
C ARG A 36 -19.69 1.23 4.88
N GLU A 37 -19.79 2.26 4.04
CA GLU A 37 -21.06 2.68 3.46
C GLU A 37 -21.58 1.61 2.49
N ALA A 38 -22.89 1.62 2.25
CA ALA A 38 -23.48 0.78 1.23
C ALA A 38 -22.92 1.14 -0.15
N GLY A 39 -22.76 0.13 -1.00
CA GLY A 39 -22.21 0.30 -2.34
C GLY A 39 -21.04 -0.63 -2.63
N THR A 40 -20.35 -0.36 -3.72
CA THR A 40 -19.21 -1.13 -4.22
C THR A 40 -17.90 -0.55 -3.70
N HIS A 41 -16.98 -1.42 -3.30
CA HIS A 41 -15.67 -1.02 -2.75
C HIS A 41 -14.59 -1.99 -3.19
N CYS A 42 -13.37 -1.47 -3.34
CA CYS A 42 -12.17 -2.29 -3.45
C CYS A 42 -11.48 -2.41 -2.10
N ILE A 43 -11.30 -3.64 -1.62
CA ILE A 43 -10.56 -3.93 -0.37
C ILE A 43 -9.38 -4.82 -0.69
N GLY A 44 -8.24 -4.17 -0.96
CA GLY A 44 -7.12 -4.82 -1.63
C GLY A 44 -7.55 -5.23 -3.04
N GLU A 45 -7.27 -6.47 -3.44
CA GLU A 45 -7.60 -6.99 -4.77
C GLU A 45 -9.00 -7.62 -4.85
N ARG A 46 -9.91 -7.26 -3.93
CA ARG A 46 -11.24 -7.84 -3.85
C ARG A 46 -12.30 -6.78 -4.07
N PHE A 47 -13.20 -7.06 -5.00
CA PHE A 47 -14.40 -6.29 -5.19
C PHE A 47 -15.45 -6.75 -4.18
N VAL A 48 -16.00 -5.82 -3.39
CA VAL A 48 -17.07 -6.11 -2.45
C VAL A 48 -18.24 -5.17 -2.68
N GLU A 49 -19.46 -5.72 -2.59
CA GLU A 49 -20.69 -4.95 -2.56
C GLU A 49 -21.30 -5.07 -1.17
N CYS A 50 -21.48 -3.94 -0.51
CA CYS A 50 -21.98 -3.83 0.85
C CYS A 50 -23.41 -3.29 0.86
N GLY A 51 -24.28 -3.92 1.65
CA GLY A 51 -25.65 -3.45 1.88
C GLY A 51 -25.74 -2.37 2.96
N GLU A 52 -26.86 -1.65 3.01
CA GLU A 52 -27.14 -0.59 4.00
C GLU A 52 -27.06 -1.06 5.45
N ASP A 53 -27.31 -2.34 5.70
CA ASP A 53 -27.22 -2.99 7.00
C ASP A 53 -25.80 -3.47 7.36
N GLY A 54 -24.78 -3.06 6.59
CA GLY A 54 -23.38 -3.47 6.78
C GLY A 54 -23.12 -4.92 6.36
N SER A 55 -24.06 -5.54 5.65
CA SER A 55 -23.91 -6.91 5.17
C SER A 55 -23.13 -7.01 3.87
N LEU A 56 -22.58 -8.19 3.62
CA LEU A 56 -21.99 -8.50 2.32
C LEU A 56 -23.07 -8.96 1.34
N ILE A 57 -23.21 -8.27 0.22
CA ILE A 57 -24.07 -8.64 -0.91
C ILE A 57 -23.29 -9.50 -1.90
N ARG A 58 -22.10 -9.04 -2.31
CA ARG A 58 -21.23 -9.72 -3.29
C ARG A 58 -19.77 -9.59 -2.88
N ARG A 59 -18.95 -10.60 -3.20
CA ARG A 59 -17.49 -10.56 -3.10
C ARG A 59 -16.87 -11.34 -4.24
N ASP A 60 -16.00 -10.68 -4.99
CA ASP A 60 -15.14 -11.29 -6.00
C ASP A 60 -13.67 -11.08 -5.63
N ASN A 61 -12.81 -12.05 -5.96
CA ASN A 61 -11.38 -11.99 -5.69
C ASN A 61 -10.63 -11.77 -7.01
N CYS A 62 -10.48 -10.51 -7.40
CA CYS A 62 -9.84 -10.14 -8.66
C CYS A 62 -8.39 -10.63 -8.71
N GLY A 63 -7.66 -10.49 -7.60
CA GLY A 63 -6.26 -10.92 -7.50
C GLY A 63 -6.03 -12.41 -7.75
N ALA A 64 -6.96 -13.27 -7.33
CA ALA A 64 -6.89 -14.71 -7.62
C ALA A 64 -7.01 -15.03 -9.12
N GLU A 65 -7.60 -14.12 -9.90
CA GLU A 65 -7.76 -14.23 -11.36
C GLU A 65 -6.71 -13.39 -12.13
N GLY A 66 -5.79 -12.74 -11.42
CA GLY A 66 -4.82 -11.82 -12.02
C GLY A 66 -5.46 -10.53 -12.57
N LEU A 67 -6.63 -10.16 -12.03
CA LEU A 67 -7.40 -8.97 -12.38
C LEU A 67 -7.24 -7.88 -11.32
N VAL A 68 -7.47 -6.64 -11.74
CA VAL A 68 -7.47 -5.46 -10.87
C VAL A 68 -8.90 -5.16 -10.42
N CYS A 69 -9.05 -4.73 -9.18
CA CYS A 69 -10.35 -4.30 -8.65
C CYS A 69 -10.63 -2.85 -9.06
N ASP A 70 -11.74 -2.63 -9.74
CA ASP A 70 -12.30 -1.31 -10.01
C ASP A 70 -13.61 -1.12 -9.24
N GLU A 71 -13.78 0.02 -8.57
CA GLU A 71 -14.95 0.27 -7.71
C GLU A 71 -16.24 0.45 -8.49
N GLU A 72 -16.17 0.93 -9.73
CA GLU A 72 -17.35 1.18 -10.57
C GLU A 72 -17.72 -0.04 -11.40
N VAL A 73 -16.72 -0.76 -11.93
CA VAL A 73 -16.95 -1.84 -12.91
C VAL A 73 -16.78 -3.24 -12.32
N GLY A 74 -16.02 -3.41 -11.23
CA GLY A 74 -15.69 -4.72 -10.65
C GLY A 74 -14.31 -5.23 -11.05
N CYS A 75 -14.13 -6.55 -11.10
CA CYS A 75 -12.85 -7.13 -11.53
C CYS A 75 -12.63 -6.91 -13.03
N GLN A 76 -11.54 -6.21 -13.37
CA GLN A 76 -11.16 -5.86 -14.74
C GLN A 76 -9.71 -6.24 -15.02
N ARG A 77 -9.32 -6.32 -16.30
CA ARG A 77 -7.92 -6.57 -16.65
C ARG A 77 -7.03 -5.39 -16.25
N CYS A 78 -7.55 -4.18 -16.39
CA CYS A 78 -6.90 -2.93 -16.01
C CYS A 78 -7.96 -1.84 -15.74
N HIS A 79 -7.57 -0.77 -15.03
CA HIS A 79 -8.45 0.37 -14.83
C HIS A 79 -8.70 1.10 -16.15
N PRO A 80 -9.96 1.32 -16.58
CA PRO A 80 -10.27 1.95 -17.85
C PRO A 80 -9.53 3.28 -18.06
N GLY A 81 -8.83 3.40 -19.19
CA GLY A 81 -8.08 4.60 -19.55
C GLY A 81 -6.77 4.85 -18.79
N ALA A 82 -6.40 4.00 -17.82
CA ALA A 82 -5.13 4.09 -17.11
C ALA A 82 -3.95 3.72 -18.01
N TYR A 83 -2.79 4.32 -17.74
CA TYR A 83 -1.53 3.96 -18.40
C TYR A 83 -0.88 2.75 -17.73
N HIS A 84 -0.20 1.94 -18.52
CA HIS A 84 0.57 0.79 -18.09
C HIS A 84 1.91 0.76 -18.83
N CYS A 85 2.92 0.14 -18.22
CA CYS A 85 4.26 0.06 -18.79
C CYS A 85 4.68 -1.41 -18.90
N GLU A 86 5.10 -1.81 -20.10
CA GLU A 86 5.83 -3.07 -20.30
C GLU A 86 7.25 -2.71 -20.74
N GLY A 87 8.20 -2.75 -19.80
CA GLY A 87 9.50 -2.13 -20.03
C GLY A 87 9.34 -0.62 -20.27
N ASN A 88 9.99 -0.07 -21.30
CA ASN A 88 9.87 1.35 -21.64
C ASN A 88 8.78 1.64 -22.70
N SER A 89 7.83 0.73 -22.86
CA SER A 89 6.70 0.87 -23.80
C SER A 89 5.43 1.26 -23.06
N LEU A 90 4.77 2.31 -23.54
CA LEU A 90 3.53 2.84 -22.96
C LEU A 90 2.31 2.16 -23.57
N TYR A 91 1.49 1.60 -22.70
CA TYR A 91 0.19 1.04 -23.02
C TYR A 91 -0.91 1.82 -22.33
N ARG A 92 -2.13 1.74 -22.85
CA ARG A 92 -3.31 2.30 -22.21
C ARG A 92 -4.44 1.29 -22.17
N CYS A 93 -5.11 1.21 -21.03
CA CYS A 93 -6.29 0.37 -20.89
C CYS A 93 -7.44 0.94 -21.74
N ASP A 94 -8.15 0.08 -22.46
CA ASP A 94 -9.34 0.45 -23.20
C ASP A 94 -10.45 1.00 -22.27
N ALA A 95 -11.49 1.60 -22.86
CA ALA A 95 -12.59 2.17 -22.08
C ALA A 95 -13.46 1.09 -21.39
N GLN A 96 -13.29 -0.18 -21.75
CA GLN A 96 -14.05 -1.30 -21.23
C GLN A 96 -13.30 -2.06 -20.12
N GLY A 97 -12.04 -1.74 -19.83
CA GLY A 97 -11.21 -2.42 -18.84
C GLY A 97 -10.63 -3.77 -19.28
N ASN A 98 -10.71 -4.12 -20.57
CA ASN A 98 -10.50 -5.49 -21.04
C ASN A 98 -9.18 -5.73 -21.79
N ALA A 99 -8.62 -4.69 -22.40
CA ALA A 99 -7.38 -4.79 -23.16
C ALA A 99 -6.42 -3.64 -22.84
N LEU A 100 -5.13 -3.95 -22.92
CA LEU A 100 -4.05 -2.97 -22.97
C LEU A 100 -3.67 -2.74 -24.43
N GLU A 101 -3.83 -1.50 -24.88
CA GLU A 101 -3.45 -1.07 -26.22
C GLU A 101 -2.08 -0.41 -26.18
N HIS A 102 -1.14 -0.88 -27.01
CA HIS A 102 0.15 -0.23 -27.18
C HIS A 102 -0.05 1.15 -27.80
N LEU A 103 0.55 2.17 -27.20
CA LEU A 103 0.50 3.52 -27.72
C LEU A 103 1.81 3.91 -28.40
N VAL A 104 2.93 3.75 -27.69
CA VAL A 104 4.24 4.25 -28.14
C VAL A 104 5.35 3.61 -27.32
N ASP A 105 6.52 3.44 -27.92
CA ASP A 105 7.76 3.15 -27.19
C ASP A 105 8.43 4.47 -26.82
N CYS A 106 8.75 4.67 -25.54
CA CYS A 106 9.31 5.94 -25.10
C CYS A 106 10.72 6.17 -25.71
N GLU A 107 10.93 7.38 -26.22
CA GLU A 107 12.20 7.79 -26.81
C GLU A 107 13.34 7.85 -25.78
N GLU A 108 14.58 7.95 -26.25
CA GLU A 108 15.75 8.08 -25.39
C GLU A 108 15.62 9.31 -24.46
N GLY A 109 15.90 9.12 -23.17
CA GLY A 109 15.74 10.15 -22.14
C GLY A 109 14.32 10.26 -21.58
N LEU A 110 13.33 9.58 -22.17
CA LEU A 110 11.99 9.45 -21.62
C LEU A 110 11.79 8.06 -21.02
N GLN A 111 11.03 8.03 -19.93
CA GLN A 111 10.65 6.80 -19.24
C GLN A 111 9.13 6.67 -19.20
N CYS A 112 8.66 5.44 -19.34
CA CYS A 112 7.26 5.11 -19.20
C CYS A 112 6.79 5.35 -17.75
N SER A 113 5.65 6.01 -17.58
CA SER A 113 5.08 6.35 -16.28
C SER A 113 3.55 6.34 -16.31
N ALA A 114 2.94 6.49 -15.13
CA ALA A 114 1.49 6.67 -14.99
C ALA A 114 0.95 7.96 -15.66
N LEU A 115 1.82 8.83 -16.20
CA LEU A 115 1.47 10.08 -16.90
C LEU A 115 1.97 10.09 -18.35
N GLY A 116 2.32 8.92 -18.90
CA GLY A 116 2.89 8.74 -20.23
C GLY A 116 4.42 8.71 -20.25
N CYS A 117 5.02 8.84 -21.43
CA CYS A 117 6.47 8.96 -21.58
C CYS A 117 6.95 10.33 -21.09
N ARG A 118 7.81 10.36 -20.07
CA ARG A 118 8.26 11.59 -19.39
C ARG A 118 9.76 11.53 -19.06
N ASP A 119 10.39 12.69 -18.98
CA ASP A 119 11.66 12.82 -18.28
C ASP A 119 11.35 12.90 -16.78
N LEU A 120 11.43 11.75 -16.11
CA LEU A 120 11.09 11.64 -14.69
C LEU A 120 12.00 12.48 -13.79
N CYS A 121 13.26 12.67 -14.19
CA CYS A 121 14.22 13.46 -13.43
C CYS A 121 13.99 14.97 -13.60
N ALA A 122 13.55 15.42 -14.78
CA ALA A 122 13.07 16.79 -14.97
C ALA A 122 11.77 17.02 -14.20
N ASP A 123 10.80 16.13 -14.33
CA ASP A 123 9.53 16.20 -13.60
C ASP A 123 9.75 16.28 -12.08
N ALA A 124 10.66 15.47 -11.54
CA ALA A 124 11.00 15.46 -10.12
C ALA A 124 11.61 16.80 -9.66
N ARG A 125 12.52 17.38 -10.44
CA ARG A 125 13.13 18.69 -10.15
C ARG A 125 12.09 19.82 -10.13
N ASP A 126 11.10 19.76 -11.02
CA ASP A 126 10.04 20.76 -11.10
C ASP A 126 9.03 20.65 -9.95
N ARG A 127 8.71 19.42 -9.51
CA ARG A 127 7.74 19.15 -8.44
C ARG A 127 8.23 19.52 -7.04
N ARG A 128 9.54 19.68 -6.83
CA ARG A 128 10.16 20.02 -5.52
C ARG A 128 9.66 19.12 -4.38
N SER A 129 9.56 17.82 -4.64
CA SER A 129 9.18 16.80 -3.65
C SER A 129 10.41 16.07 -3.13
N TYR A 130 10.19 15.02 -2.32
CA TYR A 130 11.24 14.08 -1.91
C TYR A 130 11.55 13.00 -2.96
N VAL A 131 10.93 13.08 -4.14
CA VAL A 131 11.20 12.22 -5.29
C VAL A 131 12.20 12.93 -6.20
N GLY A 132 13.10 12.18 -6.82
CA GLY A 132 14.30 12.71 -7.48
C GLY A 132 15.24 11.60 -7.92
N CYS A 133 16.23 11.98 -8.73
CA CYS A 133 17.20 11.06 -9.31
C CYS A 133 18.60 11.18 -8.71
N GLU A 134 18.86 12.17 -7.86
CA GLU A 134 20.17 12.34 -7.22
C GLU A 134 20.01 12.64 -5.73
N TYR A 135 20.69 11.86 -4.89
CA TYR A 135 20.68 12.03 -3.44
C TYR A 135 22.08 11.95 -2.86
N HIS A 136 22.24 12.57 -1.69
CA HIS A 136 23.42 12.42 -0.86
C HIS A 136 22.99 11.90 0.51
N ALA A 137 23.35 10.66 0.83
CA ALA A 137 23.12 10.07 2.13
C ALA A 137 24.34 10.26 3.03
N LEU A 138 24.10 10.64 4.28
CA LEU A 138 25.12 10.93 5.27
C LEU A 138 24.85 10.14 6.54
N VAL A 139 25.92 9.59 7.08
CA VAL A 139 25.93 9.02 8.43
C VAL A 139 25.90 10.15 9.44
N THR A 140 25.00 10.09 10.42
CA THR A 140 25.02 10.97 11.60
C THR A 140 25.81 10.34 12.74
N MET A 141 26.28 11.17 13.67
CA MET A 141 26.96 10.69 14.88
C MET A 141 26.09 9.67 15.62
N ASN A 142 26.64 8.48 15.83
CA ASN A 142 26.00 7.36 16.50
C ASN A 142 27.04 6.50 17.24
N SER A 143 27.95 7.17 17.96
CA SER A 143 29.11 6.58 18.64
C SER A 143 28.76 5.59 19.76
N SER A 144 27.53 5.66 20.27
CA SER A 144 27.04 4.75 21.32
C SER A 144 26.51 3.42 20.80
N LEU A 145 26.35 3.25 19.48
CA LEU A 145 25.94 1.97 18.89
C LEU A 145 27.12 1.02 18.78
N TYR A 146 26.89 -0.24 19.15
CA TYR A 146 27.87 -1.31 18.94
C TYR A 146 27.98 -1.68 17.46
N GLU A 147 29.08 -2.30 17.07
CA GLU A 147 29.48 -2.52 15.67
C GLU A 147 28.57 -3.47 14.86
N GLY A 148 27.60 -4.13 15.49
CA GLY A 148 26.66 -5.02 14.79
C GLY A 148 25.45 -4.32 14.17
N PHE A 149 25.30 -3.00 14.34
CA PHE A 149 24.32 -2.22 13.58
C PHE A 149 24.87 -1.85 12.21
N SER A 150 24.00 -1.70 11.21
CA SER A 150 24.36 -1.24 9.87
C SER A 150 23.78 0.15 9.58
N PHE A 151 24.49 0.95 8.80
CA PHE A 151 23.87 2.05 8.09
C PHE A 151 23.07 1.47 6.90
N ALA A 152 21.91 2.02 6.60
CA ALA A 152 21.09 1.52 5.50
C ALA A 152 20.27 2.63 4.85
N LEU A 153 19.98 2.45 3.57
CA LEU A 153 19.08 3.29 2.79
C LEU A 153 17.80 2.48 2.51
N ALA A 154 16.65 3.04 2.86
CA ALA A 154 15.37 2.55 2.36
C ALA A 154 15.02 3.35 1.10
N ILE A 155 14.95 2.68 -0.05
CA ILE A 155 14.70 3.31 -1.35
C ILE A 155 13.38 2.76 -1.88
N GLY A 156 12.42 3.67 -2.11
CA GLY A 156 11.14 3.36 -2.74
C GLY A 156 11.14 3.71 -4.21
N ASN A 157 10.42 2.92 -4.99
CA ASN A 157 10.16 3.15 -6.41
C ASN A 157 8.64 3.14 -6.65
N ASP A 158 8.08 4.35 -6.78
CA ASP A 158 6.65 4.57 -7.06
C ASP A 158 6.35 4.61 -8.57
N GLU A 159 7.33 4.27 -9.42
CA GLU A 159 7.15 4.22 -10.87
C GLU A 159 6.69 2.83 -11.33
N LEU A 160 6.26 2.75 -12.60
CA LEU A 160 5.75 1.53 -13.22
C LEU A 160 6.85 0.67 -13.86
N ILE A 161 8.10 1.13 -13.79
CA ILE A 161 9.28 0.45 -14.35
C ILE A 161 10.35 0.28 -13.26
N PRO A 162 11.26 -0.71 -13.38
CA PRO A 162 12.34 -0.87 -12.42
C PRO A 162 13.26 0.36 -12.39
N ALA A 163 13.71 0.74 -11.20
CA ALA A 163 14.69 1.81 -11.00
C ALA A 163 16.08 1.21 -10.82
N GLU A 164 17.02 1.56 -11.69
CA GLU A 164 18.45 1.20 -11.51
C GLU A 164 19.12 2.22 -10.60
N ILE A 165 19.71 1.74 -9.50
CA ILE A 165 20.36 2.57 -8.48
C ILE A 165 21.86 2.28 -8.47
N ARG A 166 22.66 3.34 -8.46
CA ARG A 166 24.11 3.30 -8.32
C ARG A 166 24.54 4.15 -7.14
N ILE A 167 25.29 3.54 -6.23
CA ILE A 167 25.74 4.21 -5.00
C ILE A 167 27.26 4.35 -5.05
N TYR A 168 27.73 5.57 -4.82
CA TYR A 168 29.14 5.93 -4.86
C TYR A 168 29.60 6.49 -3.52
N ARG A 169 30.87 6.24 -3.20
CA ARG A 169 31.61 6.94 -2.15
C ARG A 169 32.84 7.60 -2.77
N GLY A 170 32.79 8.92 -2.92
CA GLY A 170 33.72 9.61 -3.81
C GLY A 170 33.48 9.19 -5.26
N GLU A 171 34.53 8.72 -5.95
CA GLU A 171 34.45 8.28 -7.35
C GLU A 171 34.23 6.77 -7.49
N THR A 172 34.27 6.01 -6.38
CA THR A 172 34.13 4.56 -6.39
C THR A 172 32.67 4.17 -6.22
N MET A 173 32.13 3.40 -7.17
CA MET A 173 30.84 2.72 -7.01
C MET A 173 31.00 1.63 -5.94
N VAL A 174 30.21 1.72 -4.89
CA VAL A 174 30.24 0.79 -3.75
C VAL A 174 29.10 -0.22 -3.78
N GLU A 175 28.01 0.09 -4.49
CA GLU A 175 26.84 -0.77 -4.60
C GLU A 175 26.07 -0.44 -5.90
N ARG A 176 25.39 -1.46 -6.44
CA ARG A 176 24.39 -1.32 -7.50
C ARG A 176 23.17 -2.15 -7.11
N ALA A 177 21.98 -1.58 -7.25
CA ALA A 177 20.72 -2.27 -7.01
C ALA A 177 19.71 -1.98 -8.12
N GLU A 178 18.69 -2.83 -8.23
CA GLU A 178 17.50 -2.58 -9.03
C GLU A 178 16.31 -2.67 -8.09
N ILE A 179 15.48 -1.62 -8.05
CA ILE A 179 14.26 -1.59 -7.24
C ILE A 179 13.06 -1.85 -8.14
N ALA A 180 12.32 -2.92 -7.86
CA ALA A 180 11.16 -3.30 -8.66
C ALA A 180 10.08 -2.19 -8.68
N PRO A 181 9.22 -2.14 -9.72
CA PRO A 181 8.11 -1.19 -9.78
C PRO A 181 7.21 -1.28 -8.54
N GLN A 182 6.66 -0.14 -8.10
CA GLN A 182 5.72 -0.06 -6.98
C GLN A 182 6.22 -0.76 -5.70
N SER A 183 7.54 -0.70 -5.45
CA SER A 183 8.17 -1.48 -4.37
C SER A 183 9.21 -0.66 -3.62
N MET A 184 9.77 -1.24 -2.56
CA MET A 184 10.88 -0.64 -1.83
C MET A 184 11.88 -1.71 -1.39
N ASP A 185 13.14 -1.32 -1.30
CA ASP A 185 14.21 -2.15 -0.77
C ASP A 185 15.08 -1.42 0.23
N VAL A 186 15.78 -2.21 1.05
CA VAL A 186 16.74 -1.72 2.04
C VAL A 186 18.15 -2.13 1.65
N ILE A 187 18.97 -1.15 1.29
CA ILE A 187 20.37 -1.33 0.94
C ILE A 187 21.22 -1.06 2.18
N ARG A 188 21.91 -2.10 2.67
CA ARG A 188 22.84 -1.97 3.81
C ARG A 188 24.19 -1.52 3.31
N LEU A 189 24.74 -0.49 3.94
CA LEU A 189 26.01 0.11 3.60
C LEU A 189 26.94 0.15 4.82
N PRO A 190 28.26 0.16 4.62
CA PRO A 190 29.20 0.35 5.72
C PRO A 190 29.01 1.70 6.42
N TRP A 191 29.28 1.73 7.72
CA TRP A 191 29.42 3.00 8.43
C TRP A 191 30.63 3.79 7.90
N VAL A 192 30.51 5.11 7.95
CA VAL A 192 31.63 6.02 7.78
C VAL A 192 32.10 6.41 9.19
N GLU A 193 33.14 5.73 9.69
CA GLU A 193 33.54 5.85 11.11
C GLU A 193 33.82 7.30 11.55
N GLY A 194 34.49 8.10 10.72
CA GLY A 194 34.74 9.51 11.03
C GLY A 194 33.46 10.37 11.16
N LEU A 195 32.32 9.90 10.64
CA LEU A 195 31.01 10.53 10.83
C LEU A 195 30.20 9.87 11.96
N ARG A 196 30.32 8.54 12.13
CA ARG A 196 29.63 7.79 13.19
C ARG A 196 30.17 8.14 14.58
N ALA A 197 31.50 8.18 14.73
CA ALA A 197 32.20 8.37 15.99
C ALA A 197 33.38 9.35 15.81
N PRO A 198 33.10 10.65 15.56
CA PRO A 198 34.14 11.65 15.41
C PRO A 198 34.95 11.83 16.70
N GLU A 199 36.26 12.01 16.58
CA GLU A 199 37.19 12.05 17.73
C GLU A 199 36.89 13.16 18.74
N GLU A 200 36.54 14.36 18.26
CA GLU A 200 36.19 15.51 19.11
C GLU A 200 34.72 15.48 19.56
N GLY A 201 33.93 14.50 19.10
CA GLY A 201 32.48 14.49 19.22
C GLY A 201 31.81 15.57 18.36
N GLY A 202 30.47 15.50 18.27
CA GLY A 202 29.69 16.50 17.54
C GLY A 202 29.73 16.36 16.02
N SER A 203 29.70 17.48 15.29
CA SER A 203 29.73 17.50 13.83
C SER A 203 31.15 17.34 13.30
N ALA A 204 31.32 16.49 12.29
CA ALA A 204 32.60 16.30 11.62
C ALA A 204 32.47 16.46 10.11
N TRP A 205 33.54 16.94 9.49
CA TRP A 205 33.71 16.92 8.04
C TRP A 205 34.65 15.78 7.66
N VAL A 206 34.17 14.86 6.84
CA VAL A 206 34.94 13.71 6.36
C VAL A 206 35.00 13.77 4.83
N PRO A 207 36.20 13.89 4.23
CA PRO A 207 36.35 13.78 2.78
C PRO A 207 35.72 12.47 2.27
N LYS A 208 34.87 12.56 1.25
CA LYS A 208 34.17 11.38 0.67
C LYS A 208 33.34 10.63 1.74
N GLY A 209 32.79 11.37 2.72
CA GLY A 209 31.97 10.82 3.80
C GLY A 209 30.49 10.62 3.44
N ALA A 210 30.00 11.29 2.39
CA ALA A 210 28.66 11.07 1.85
C ALA A 210 28.65 9.90 0.86
N TYR A 211 27.54 9.18 0.83
CA TYR A 211 27.16 8.33 -0.28
C TYR A 211 26.38 9.16 -1.30
N ARG A 212 26.82 9.17 -2.56
CA ARG A 212 26.07 9.76 -3.66
C ARG A 212 25.25 8.66 -4.34
N ILE A 213 23.97 8.90 -4.53
CA ILE A 213 23.02 7.97 -5.13
C ILE A 213 22.51 8.59 -6.43
N GLU A 214 22.52 7.82 -7.51
CA GLU A 214 21.97 8.15 -8.82
C GLU A 214 21.23 6.94 -9.44
#